data_AF-A0A2U3N508-F1
#
_entry.id   AF-A0A2U3N508-F1
#
_cell.length_a   1.000
_cell.length_b   1.000
_cell.length_c   1.000
_cell.angle_alpha   90.00
_cell.angle_beta   90.00
_cell.angle_gamma   90.00
#
_symmetry.space_group_name_H-M   'P 1'
#
loop_
_entity.id
_entity.type
_entity.pdbx_description
1 polymer ?
#
loop_
_entity_poly.entity_id
_entity_poly.type
_entity_poly.pdbx_seq_one_letter_code
_entity_poly.pdbx_strand_id
1 'polypeptide(L)'
;MTSNLPKREGYLDDLINHLQSYSGYDRQWALEQAKYHYEKELFPLLLLRLSDHVPINQDIAKQRIIEWSQRKDFSKLCIDYFLDVAMTQIRLRSIDEINQLIFYKIQEDTSYFKFVLISSQGKLPRALLAYAVRTKCINHEGLIAWSSKAKDQLVRALWLNSLIENQNIDALKKIG
;
A
#
# COMPACT_ATOMS: atom_id res chain seq x y z
N MET A 1 23.78 15.76 -12.14
CA MET A 1 24.90 14.87 -11.78
C MET A 1 24.37 13.45 -11.74
N THR A 2 24.62 12.67 -12.79
CA THR A 2 24.24 11.26 -12.88
C THR A 2 25.23 10.45 -12.03
N SER A 3 24.77 9.91 -10.91
CA SER A 3 25.58 9.02 -10.07
C SER A 3 25.87 7.72 -10.82
N ASN A 4 27.08 7.61 -11.38
CA ASN A 4 27.64 6.36 -11.88
C ASN A 4 28.04 5.49 -10.68
N LEU A 5 27.09 4.80 -10.07
CA LEU A 5 27.40 3.62 -9.27
C LEU A 5 27.38 2.41 -10.21
N PRO A 6 28.42 1.55 -10.17
CA PRO A 6 28.44 0.37 -11.01
C PRO A 6 27.28 -0.54 -10.60
N LYS A 7 26.38 -0.84 -11.55
CA LYS A 7 25.45 -1.97 -11.43
C LYS A 7 26.27 -3.26 -11.40
N ARG A 8 26.82 -3.62 -10.23
CA ARG A 8 27.38 -4.95 -9.99
C ARG A 8 26.22 -5.94 -10.01
N GLU A 9 26.35 -6.99 -10.81
CA GLU A 9 25.46 -8.15 -10.71
C GLU A 9 25.43 -8.63 -9.25
N GLY A 10 24.24 -8.90 -8.72
CA GLY A 10 24.02 -9.30 -7.32
C GLY A 10 23.88 -8.17 -6.30
N TYR A 11 24.13 -6.90 -6.68
CA TYR A 11 24.06 -5.80 -5.70
C TYR A 11 22.66 -5.57 -5.11
N LEU A 12 21.61 -5.77 -5.91
CA LEU A 12 20.23 -5.70 -5.41
C LEU A 12 19.94 -6.80 -4.38
N ASP A 13 20.40 -8.02 -4.65
CA ASP A 13 20.26 -9.15 -3.73
C ASP A 13 21.03 -8.91 -2.43
N ASP A 14 22.23 -8.31 -2.52
CA ASP A 14 23.00 -7.90 -1.36
C ASP A 14 22.22 -6.89 -0.51
N LEU A 15 21.62 -5.86 -1.11
CA LEU A 15 20.79 -4.89 -0.38
C LEU A 15 19.59 -5.55 0.29
N ILE A 16 18.90 -6.45 -0.43
CA ILE A 16 17.75 -7.20 0.09
C ILE A 16 18.16 -8.02 1.32
N ASN A 17 19.26 -8.76 1.21
CA ASN A 17 19.79 -9.59 2.30
C ASN A 17 20.14 -8.76 3.53
N HIS A 18 20.83 -7.62 3.34
CA HIS A 18 21.23 -6.76 4.45
C HIS A 18 20.03 -6.06 5.10
N LEU A 19 18.99 -5.66 4.36
CA LEU A 19 17.75 -5.10 4.91
C LEU A 19 16.97 -6.11 5.77
N GLN A 20 17.20 -7.41 5.55
CA GLN A 20 16.61 -8.51 6.33
C GLN A 20 17.50 -8.96 7.50
N SER A 21 18.75 -8.48 7.58
CA SER A 21 19.71 -8.88 8.62
C SER A 21 19.22 -8.58 10.04
N TYR A 22 19.62 -9.42 11.00
CA TYR A 22 19.43 -9.16 12.43
C TYR A 22 20.34 -8.03 12.95
N SER A 23 21.46 -7.78 12.28
CA SER A 23 22.39 -6.70 12.61
C SER A 23 21.78 -5.33 12.27
N GLY A 24 21.68 -4.46 13.27
CA GLY A 24 21.24 -3.08 13.06
C GLY A 24 22.17 -2.29 12.13
N TYR A 25 23.47 -2.59 12.18
CA TYR A 25 24.50 -1.97 11.36
C TYR A 25 24.35 -2.35 9.89
N ASP A 26 24.13 -3.63 9.59
CA ASP A 26 23.94 -4.12 8.21
C ASP A 26 22.70 -3.49 7.58
N ARG A 27 21.61 -3.40 8.35
CA ARG A 27 20.38 -2.73 7.91
C ARG A 27 20.61 -1.25 7.68
N GLN A 28 21.37 -0.58 8.55
CA GLN A 28 21.71 0.83 8.37
C GLN A 28 22.48 1.04 7.07
N TRP A 29 23.53 0.26 6.85
CA TRP A 29 24.31 0.31 5.62
C TRP A 29 23.43 0.15 4.38
N ALA A 30 22.55 -0.86 4.38
CA ALA A 30 21.66 -1.11 3.24
C ALA A 30 20.65 0.03 3.01
N LEU A 31 20.11 0.60 4.08
CA LEU A 31 19.22 1.77 4.03
C LEU A 31 19.92 3.03 3.49
N GLU A 32 21.19 3.23 3.84
CA GLU A 32 22.02 4.30 3.30
C GLU A 32 22.32 4.11 1.81
N GLN A 33 22.60 2.87 1.39
CA GLN A 33 22.81 2.54 -0.02
C GLN A 33 21.54 2.63 -0.85
N ALA A 34 20.37 2.30 -0.26
CA ALA A 34 19.08 2.31 -0.94
C ALA A 34 18.67 3.69 -1.50
N LYS A 35 19.34 4.80 -1.14
CA LYS A 35 19.09 6.14 -1.70
C LYS A 35 19.29 6.23 -3.22
N TYR A 36 20.08 5.31 -3.78
CA TYR A 36 20.37 5.27 -5.22
C TYR A 36 19.52 4.23 -5.97
N HIS A 37 18.58 3.60 -5.26
CA HIS A 37 17.86 2.42 -5.71
C HIS A 37 16.35 2.59 -5.57
N TYR A 38 15.65 2.06 -6.55
CA TYR A 38 14.24 2.35 -6.84
C TYR A 38 13.51 1.12 -7.40
N GLU A 39 14.17 -0.04 -7.36
CA GLU A 39 13.67 -1.36 -7.69
C GLU A 39 12.54 -1.73 -6.72
N LYS A 40 11.37 -2.07 -7.27
CA LYS A 40 10.11 -2.24 -6.51
C LYS A 40 10.22 -3.27 -5.37
N GLU A 41 11.11 -4.25 -5.52
CA GLU A 41 11.40 -5.32 -4.56
C GLU A 41 11.92 -4.76 -3.22
N LEU A 42 12.56 -3.58 -3.23
CA LEU A 42 13.03 -2.90 -2.03
C LEU A 42 11.91 -2.25 -1.23
N PHE A 43 10.79 -1.87 -1.88
CA PHE A 43 9.72 -1.13 -1.23
C PHE A 43 9.14 -1.80 0.03
N PRO A 44 8.71 -3.08 0.00
CA PRO A 44 8.21 -3.75 1.20
C PRO A 44 9.27 -3.85 2.30
N LEU A 45 10.56 -3.92 1.95
CA LEU A 45 11.65 -3.93 2.92
C LEU A 45 11.84 -2.56 3.57
N LEU A 46 11.74 -1.48 2.81
CA LEU A 46 11.75 -0.11 3.35
C LEU A 46 10.57 0.11 4.31
N LEU A 47 9.36 -0.31 3.92
CA LEU A 47 8.17 -0.28 4.77
C LEU A 47 8.39 -1.04 6.09
N LEU A 48 9.00 -2.22 6.00
CA LEU A 48 9.35 -3.03 7.17
C LEU A 48 10.28 -2.28 8.14
N ARG A 49 11.25 -1.54 7.60
CA ARG A 49 12.22 -0.75 8.37
C ARG A 49 11.66 0.49 9.04
N LEU A 50 10.44 0.95 8.70
CA LEU A 50 9.76 2.00 9.46
C LEU A 50 9.52 1.61 10.93
N SER A 51 9.49 0.30 11.21
CA SER A 51 9.28 -0.26 12.55
C SER A 51 10.55 -0.82 13.19
N ASP A 52 11.74 -0.49 12.66
CA ASP A 52 13.02 -1.01 13.14
C ASP A 52 13.21 -0.77 14.64
N HIS A 53 14.03 -1.59 15.31
CA HIS A 53 14.34 -1.37 16.74
C HIS A 53 15.45 -0.35 16.94
N VAL A 54 16.24 -0.07 15.90
CA VAL A 54 17.30 0.93 15.89
C VAL A 54 16.72 2.26 15.36
N PRO A 55 16.68 3.34 16.16
CA PRO A 55 16.04 4.60 15.75
C PRO A 55 16.60 5.20 14.46
N ILE A 56 17.93 5.22 14.28
CA ILE A 56 18.55 5.77 13.06
C ILE A 56 18.09 5.03 11.80
N ASN A 57 17.79 3.72 11.89
CA ASN A 57 17.28 2.95 10.76
C ASN A 57 15.84 3.35 10.41
N GLN A 58 15.02 3.68 11.40
CA GLN A 58 13.67 4.21 11.16
C GLN A 58 13.74 5.55 10.44
N ASP A 59 14.63 6.45 10.87
CA ASP A 59 14.80 7.78 10.28
C ASP A 59 15.27 7.69 8.83
N ILE A 60 16.24 6.82 8.55
CA ILE A 60 16.71 6.62 7.18
C ILE A 60 15.59 6.00 6.33
N ALA A 61 14.88 4.97 6.82
CA ALA A 61 13.77 4.37 6.09
C ALA A 61 12.66 5.38 5.78
N LYS A 62 12.31 6.23 6.76
CA LYS A 62 11.37 7.35 6.59
C LYS A 62 11.83 8.27 5.46
N GLN A 63 13.09 8.70 5.49
CA GLN A 63 13.67 9.55 4.46
C GLN A 63 13.61 8.89 3.07
N ARG A 64 13.96 7.61 2.96
CA ARG A 64 13.88 6.85 1.70
C ARG A 64 12.44 6.81 1.17
N ILE A 65 11.43 6.58 2.02
CA ILE A 65 10.03 6.58 1.59
C ILE A 65 9.59 7.99 1.12
N ILE A 66 10.02 9.05 1.80
CA ILE A 66 9.75 10.44 1.37
C ILE A 66 10.36 10.70 -0.01
N GLU A 67 11.60 10.28 -0.25
CA GLU A 67 12.27 10.39 -1.55
C GLU A 67 11.51 9.60 -2.63
N TRP A 68 11.10 8.36 -2.33
CA TRP A 68 10.30 7.55 -3.25
C TRP A 68 8.95 8.20 -3.58
N SER A 69 8.34 8.93 -2.62
CA SER A 69 7.05 9.59 -2.81
C SER A 69 7.03 10.70 -3.86
N GLN A 70 8.21 11.20 -4.25
CA GLN A 70 8.36 12.19 -5.30
C GLN A 70 8.28 11.58 -6.71
N ARG A 71 8.29 10.25 -6.82
CA ARG A 71 8.20 9.56 -8.11
C ARG A 71 6.75 9.45 -8.58
N LYS A 72 6.57 9.57 -9.90
CA LYS A 72 5.26 9.46 -10.57
C LYS A 72 4.57 8.09 -10.40
N ASP A 73 5.33 7.04 -10.15
CA ASP A 73 4.84 5.66 -10.01
C ASP A 73 4.62 5.25 -8.54
N PHE A 74 4.90 6.14 -7.59
CA PHE A 74 4.80 5.82 -6.17
C PHE A 74 3.39 5.44 -5.73
N SER A 75 2.36 6.14 -6.20
CA SER A 75 0.97 5.81 -5.89
C SER A 75 0.60 4.39 -6.34
N LYS A 76 1.05 3.99 -7.54
CA LYS A 76 0.83 2.63 -8.07
C LYS A 76 1.56 1.60 -7.23
N LEU A 77 2.80 1.88 -6.87
CA LEU A 77 3.60 1.03 -6.02
C LEU A 77 2.96 0.81 -4.64
N CYS A 78 2.43 1.87 -4.02
CA CYS A 78 1.68 1.77 -2.76
C CYS A 78 0.43 0.91 -2.89
N ILE A 79 -0.24 0.95 -4.05
CA ILE A 79 -1.40 0.11 -4.34
C ILE A 79 -0.98 -1.34 -4.59
N ASP A 80 0.09 -1.59 -5.35
CA ASP A 80 0.58 -2.93 -5.66
C ASP A 80 1.05 -3.68 -4.41
N TYR A 81 1.73 -2.98 -3.49
CA TYR A 81 2.20 -3.48 -2.21
C TYR A 81 1.28 -3.11 -1.04
N PHE A 82 -0.01 -2.90 -1.30
CA PHE A 82 -0.93 -2.42 -0.27
C PHE A 82 -1.06 -3.36 0.94
N LEU A 83 -0.81 -4.66 0.77
CA LEU A 83 -0.78 -5.60 1.90
C LEU A 83 0.36 -5.28 2.87
N ASP A 84 1.55 -4.98 2.37
CA ASP A 84 2.69 -4.58 3.19
C ASP A 84 2.44 -3.21 3.85
N VAL A 85 1.85 -2.27 3.10
CA VAL A 85 1.39 -0.97 3.65
C VAL A 85 0.37 -1.17 4.77
N ALA A 86 -0.62 -2.04 4.60
CA ALA A 86 -1.61 -2.30 5.65
C ALA A 86 -0.95 -2.91 6.91
N MET A 87 0.09 -3.73 6.72
CA MET A 87 0.85 -4.33 7.81
C MET A 87 1.74 -3.34 8.57
N THR A 88 2.17 -2.22 7.99
CA THR A 88 2.92 -1.21 8.75
C THR A 88 2.05 -0.51 9.79
N GLN A 89 0.74 -0.40 9.54
CA GLN A 89 -0.19 0.35 10.38
C GLN A 89 -0.48 -0.31 11.72
N ILE A 90 -0.45 -1.64 11.74
CA ILE A 90 -0.77 -2.43 12.94
C ILE A 90 0.44 -2.63 13.84
N ARG A 91 1.62 -2.13 13.46
CA ARG A 91 2.84 -2.29 14.24
C ARG A 91 2.93 -1.24 15.33
N LEU A 92 3.46 -1.65 16.49
CA LEU A 92 3.63 -0.82 17.68
C LEU A 92 4.42 0.49 17.46
N ARG A 93 5.25 0.55 16.41
CA ARG A 93 6.08 1.72 16.04
C ARG A 93 5.66 2.30 14.69
N SER A 94 4.35 2.42 14.47
CA SER A 94 3.79 3.09 13.31
C SER A 94 4.25 4.55 13.27
N ILE A 95 4.79 5.00 12.13
CA ILE A 95 5.15 6.40 11.90
C ILE A 95 3.97 7.07 11.19
N ASP A 96 3.14 7.79 11.93
CA ASP A 96 1.86 8.34 11.46
C ASP A 96 2.03 9.24 10.22
N GLU A 97 3.07 10.06 10.17
CA GLU A 97 3.37 10.93 9.03
C GLU A 97 3.56 10.14 7.72
N ILE A 98 4.27 9.00 7.77
CA ILE A 98 4.50 8.18 6.58
C ILE A 98 3.24 7.44 6.16
N ASN A 99 2.45 6.98 7.12
CA ASN A 99 1.15 6.39 6.81
C ASN A 99 0.21 7.40 6.14
N GLN A 100 0.18 8.65 6.63
CA GLN A 100 -0.59 9.74 6.01
C GLN A 100 -0.11 10.03 4.59
N LEU A 101 1.20 10.11 4.37
CA LEU A 101 1.80 10.29 3.04
C LEU A 101 1.39 9.17 2.08
N ILE A 102 1.55 7.92 2.49
CA ILE A 102 1.20 6.75 1.66
C ILE A 102 -0.30 6.77 1.32
N PHE A 103 -1.15 7.07 2.30
CA PHE A 103 -2.60 7.13 2.10
C PHE A 103 -3.05 8.25 1.19
N TYR A 104 -2.47 9.44 1.35
CA TYR A 104 -2.68 10.54 0.43
C TYR A 104 -2.31 10.12 -1.00
N LYS A 105 -1.15 9.48 -1.18
CA LYS A 105 -0.68 9.00 -2.49
C LYS A 105 -1.57 7.94 -3.11
N ILE A 106 -2.12 7.02 -2.31
CA ILE A 106 -3.09 6.02 -2.78
C ILE A 106 -4.38 6.69 -3.27
N GLN A 107 -4.84 7.74 -2.58
CA GLN A 107 -6.04 8.47 -2.97
C GLN A 107 -5.85 9.30 -4.24
N GLU A 108 -4.65 9.84 -4.47
CA GLU A 108 -4.33 10.57 -5.70
C GLU A 108 -4.51 9.71 -6.97
N ASP A 109 -4.15 8.42 -6.95
CA ASP A 109 -4.33 7.51 -8.09
C ASP A 109 -5.61 6.66 -7.97
N THR A 110 -6.74 7.36 -7.82
CA THR A 110 -8.07 6.74 -7.77
C THR A 110 -8.35 5.86 -9.00
N SER A 111 -7.81 6.23 -10.16
CA SER A 111 -7.99 5.46 -11.41
C SER A 111 -7.31 4.10 -11.34
N TYR A 112 -6.05 4.04 -10.89
CA TYR A 112 -5.36 2.77 -10.70
C TYR A 112 -5.95 1.96 -9.54
N PHE A 113 -6.34 2.62 -8.44
CA PHE A 113 -7.05 1.98 -7.34
C PHE A 113 -8.28 1.22 -7.85
N LYS A 114 -9.14 1.91 -8.62
CA LYS A 114 -10.32 1.32 -9.26
C LYS A 114 -9.94 0.16 -10.17
N PHE A 115 -8.91 0.34 -10.99
CA PHE A 115 -8.44 -0.71 -11.90
C PHE A 115 -8.06 -1.99 -11.14
N VAL A 116 -7.26 -1.89 -10.08
CA VAL A 116 -6.83 -3.04 -9.26
C VAL A 116 -8.02 -3.66 -8.53
N LEU A 117 -8.90 -2.84 -7.94
CA LEU A 117 -10.10 -3.30 -7.24
C LEU A 117 -11.01 -4.13 -8.17
N ILE A 118 -11.16 -3.70 -9.42
CA ILE A 118 -12.03 -4.36 -10.40
C ILE A 118 -11.35 -5.59 -11.03
N SER A 119 -10.07 -5.46 -11.41
CA SER A 119 -9.43 -6.39 -12.35
C SER A 119 -8.68 -7.53 -11.69
N SER A 120 -8.38 -7.43 -10.38
CA SER A 120 -7.59 -8.40 -9.62
C SER A 120 -8.47 -9.35 -8.79
N GLN A 121 -7.87 -10.42 -8.29
CA GLN A 121 -8.50 -11.38 -7.35
C GLN A 121 -7.58 -11.67 -6.16
N GLY A 122 -8.16 -12.08 -5.03
CA GLY A 122 -7.43 -12.51 -3.85
C GLY A 122 -7.30 -11.42 -2.78
N LYS A 123 -6.25 -11.48 -1.97
CA LYS A 123 -6.09 -10.65 -0.76
C LYS A 123 -6.00 -9.15 -1.07
N LEU A 124 -5.31 -8.77 -2.14
CA LEU A 124 -5.06 -7.37 -2.47
C LEU A 124 -6.35 -6.55 -2.70
N PRO A 125 -7.24 -6.90 -3.65
CA PRO A 125 -8.46 -6.12 -3.89
C PRO A 125 -9.40 -6.13 -2.68
N ARG A 126 -9.39 -7.19 -1.85
CA ARG A 126 -10.17 -7.26 -0.60
C ARG A 126 -9.64 -6.30 0.47
N ALA A 127 -8.32 -6.21 0.61
CA ALA A 127 -7.70 -5.26 1.53
C ALA A 127 -7.95 -3.81 1.09
N LEU A 128 -7.85 -3.53 -0.21
CA LEU A 128 -8.21 -2.23 -0.78
C LEU A 128 -9.68 -1.89 -0.53
N LEU A 129 -10.60 -2.85 -0.72
CA LEU A 129 -12.00 -2.65 -0.39
C LEU A 129 -12.20 -2.31 1.09
N ALA A 130 -11.64 -3.13 1.99
CA ALA A 130 -11.76 -2.91 3.43
C ALA A 130 -11.22 -1.52 3.84
N TYR A 131 -10.11 -1.11 3.22
CA TYR A 131 -9.56 0.23 3.39
C TYR A 131 -10.53 1.32 2.92
N ALA A 132 -11.08 1.20 1.70
CA ALA A 132 -12.02 2.17 1.15
C ALA A 132 -13.28 2.33 2.00
N VAL A 133 -13.83 1.23 2.52
CA VAL A 133 -14.97 1.24 3.45
C VAL A 133 -14.60 1.93 4.76
N ARG A 134 -13.46 1.57 5.35
CA ARG A 134 -13.01 2.11 6.65
C ARG A 134 -12.72 3.61 6.58
N THR A 135 -12.05 4.08 5.53
CA THR A 135 -11.61 5.47 5.42
C THR A 135 -12.60 6.38 4.69
N LYS A 136 -13.60 5.80 4.03
CA LYS A 136 -14.55 6.51 3.17
C LYS A 136 -13.85 7.36 2.09
N CYS A 137 -12.66 6.93 1.65
CA CYS A 137 -11.91 7.64 0.62
C CYS A 137 -12.59 7.60 -0.75
N ILE A 138 -13.55 6.69 -0.92
CA ILE A 138 -14.45 6.61 -2.07
C ILE A 138 -15.86 6.65 -1.49
N ASN A 139 -16.74 7.43 -2.12
CA ASN A 139 -18.14 7.48 -1.70
C ASN A 139 -18.82 6.10 -1.85
N HIS A 140 -19.85 5.86 -1.06
CA HIS A 140 -20.47 4.54 -0.98
C HIS A 140 -21.05 4.08 -2.33
N GLU A 141 -21.75 4.97 -3.04
CA GLU A 141 -22.33 4.68 -4.36
C GLU A 141 -21.27 4.33 -5.42
N GLY A 142 -20.17 5.08 -5.46
CA GLY A 142 -19.06 4.83 -6.34
C GLY A 142 -18.38 3.50 -6.04
N LEU A 143 -18.21 3.18 -4.75
CA LEU A 143 -17.62 1.92 -4.32
C LEU A 143 -18.52 0.72 -4.67
N ILE A 144 -19.84 0.84 -4.52
CA ILE A 144 -20.82 -0.14 -4.99
C ILE A 144 -20.72 -0.30 -6.51
N ALA A 145 -20.71 0.81 -7.26
CA ALA A 145 -20.64 0.79 -8.71
C ALA A 145 -19.37 0.08 -9.22
N TRP A 146 -18.23 0.28 -8.56
CA TRP A 146 -16.98 -0.43 -8.92
C TRP A 146 -17.05 -1.90 -8.53
N SER A 147 -17.55 -2.20 -7.34
CA SER A 147 -17.69 -3.58 -6.83
C SER A 147 -18.59 -4.44 -7.71
N SER A 148 -19.63 -3.86 -8.33
CA SER A 148 -20.51 -4.57 -9.27
C SER A 148 -19.76 -5.19 -10.47
N LYS A 149 -18.61 -4.62 -10.84
CA LYS A 149 -17.76 -5.03 -11.98
C LYS A 149 -16.54 -5.85 -11.54
N ALA A 150 -16.33 -6.05 -10.24
CA ALA A 150 -15.13 -6.68 -9.72
C ALA A 150 -15.05 -8.17 -10.07
N LYS A 151 -13.84 -8.65 -10.39
CA LYS A 151 -13.56 -10.07 -10.62
C LYS A 151 -13.52 -10.88 -9.32
N ASP A 152 -13.17 -10.26 -8.19
CA ASP A 152 -13.15 -10.93 -6.89
C ASP A 152 -14.56 -11.02 -6.29
N GLN A 153 -14.97 -12.25 -5.93
CA GLN A 153 -16.32 -12.50 -5.42
C GLN A 153 -16.60 -11.80 -4.08
N LEU A 154 -15.61 -11.67 -3.20
CA LEU A 154 -15.80 -10.99 -1.91
C LEU A 154 -15.88 -9.48 -2.08
N VAL A 155 -15.19 -8.93 -3.09
CA VAL A 155 -15.39 -7.52 -3.46
C VAL A 155 -16.79 -7.31 -4.03
N ARG A 156 -17.22 -8.19 -4.94
CA ARG A 156 -18.56 -8.12 -5.55
C ARG A 156 -19.70 -8.31 -4.54
N ALA A 157 -19.46 -9.04 -3.45
CA ALA A 157 -20.42 -9.24 -2.37
C ALA A 157 -20.93 -7.92 -1.76
N LEU A 158 -20.10 -6.87 -1.72
CA LEU A 158 -20.54 -5.54 -1.28
C LEU A 158 -21.73 -5.03 -2.09
N TRP A 159 -21.65 -5.13 -3.42
CA TRP A 159 -22.74 -4.73 -4.31
C TRP A 159 -23.97 -5.62 -4.14
N LEU A 160 -23.80 -6.94 -4.03
CA LEU A 160 -24.91 -7.87 -3.82
C LEU A 160 -25.67 -7.56 -2.52
N ASN A 161 -24.95 -7.30 -1.43
CA ASN A 161 -25.55 -6.94 -0.16
C ASN A 161 -26.34 -5.63 -0.25
N SER A 162 -25.82 -4.62 -0.96
CA SER A 162 -26.54 -3.36 -1.17
C SER A 162 -27.86 -3.52 -1.92
N LEU A 163 -27.96 -4.49 -2.84
CA LEU A 163 -29.22 -4.78 -3.54
C LEU A 163 -30.26 -5.42 -2.61
N ILE A 164 -29.83 -6.33 -1.73
CA ILE A 164 -30.71 -7.00 -0.76
C ILE A 164 -31.24 -5.97 0.25
N GLU A 165 -30.38 -5.10 0.76
CA GLU A 165 -30.75 -4.03 1.68
C GLU A 165 -31.79 -3.08 1.08
N ASN A 166 -31.58 -2.65 -0.18
CA ASN A 166 -32.52 -1.78 -0.87
C ASN A 166 -33.89 -2.45 -1.13
N GLN A 167 -33.91 -3.73 -1.50
CA GLN A 167 -35.17 -4.47 -1.66
C GLN A 167 -35.96 -4.59 -0.35
N ASN A 168 -35.26 -4.80 0.77
CA ASN A 168 -35.89 -4.83 2.09
C ASN A 168 -36.49 -3.46 2.47
N ILE A 169 -35.79 -2.36 2.18
CA ILE A 169 -36.29 -1.00 2.41
C ILE A 169 -37.56 -0.75 1.59
N ASP A 170 -37.58 -1.14 0.32
CA ASP A 170 -38.74 -0.97 -0.54
C ASP A 170 -39.92 -1.85 -0.13
N ALA A 171 -39.66 -3.05 0.42
CA ALA A 171 -40.68 -3.91 1.00
C ALA A 171 -41.31 -3.30 2.27
N LEU A 172 -40.49 -2.72 3.16
CA LEU A 172 -40.96 -2.07 4.39
C LEU A 172 -41.80 -0.81 4.11
N LYS A 173 -41.42 -0.01 3.10
CA LYS A 173 -42.20 1.17 2.66
C LYS A 173 -43.58 0.84 2.10
N LYS A 174 -43.85 -0.42 1.72
CA LYS A 174 -45.17 -0.85 1.21
C LYS A 174 -46.13 -1.30 2.31
N ILE A 175 -45.64 -1.44 3.55
CA ILE A 175 -46.41 -1.95 4.70
C ILE A 175 -46.80 -0.84 5.69
N GLY A 176 -46.18 0.34 5.60
CA GLY A 176 -46.55 1.55 6.34
C GLY A 176 -47.31 2.55 5.48
#